data_AF-A0A515KFD4-F1
#
_entry.id   AF-A0A515KFD4-F1
#
_cell.length_a   1.000
_cell.length_b   1.000
_cell.length_c   1.000
_cell.angle_alpha   90.00
_cell.angle_beta   90.00
_cell.angle_gamma   90.00
#
_symmetry.space_group_name_H-M   'P 1'
#
loop_
_entity.id
_entity.type
_entity.pdbx_description
1 polymer ?
#
loop_
_entity_poly.entity_id
_entity_poly.type
_entity_poly.pdbx_seq_one_letter_code
_entity_poly.pdbx_strand_id
1 'polypeptide(L)'
;METRAPFIIVGAFVLAAIVAVFGFVYWLHNTGGLGPRTDYHVQFEGSVPGLLVGAGVLFNGIRVGEVTDLALASEDARRVNVTISVAAATPVRADTKVGLEFQGLTGVPVVALEGGKLTAGGAKVTTLIADPGAGQSMTQAARDTLRRVDGVLADNAGALKTTISNLQVFTDGLARNTGKLDGIVAGLEKMTGGGAAAPKTTYDLHAVQDAAAPGRTLKAQLGLPEPTAVAMLQTQRFLFSPAKEMPAFADAMWADSLPKLLQARLIEGFENYDIAHAPLRAADAPPPDIQLVLDVRRFEITTDGEPMAVIALSARLLDKDGKVKASRLFEQRQKLDTLEPAAAVAAYNDAFGRLSRDVIGWTVVSM
;
A
#
# COMPACT_ATOMS: atom_id res chain seq x y z
N MET A 1 30.18 -31.33 94.97
CA MET A 1 29.59 -31.13 93.64
C MET A 1 28.48 -32.14 93.50
N GLU A 2 27.25 -31.73 93.17
CA GLU A 2 26.37 -32.57 92.35
C GLU A 2 25.14 -31.80 91.87
N THR A 3 24.84 -32.06 90.60
CA THR A 3 24.11 -31.24 89.63
C THR A 3 22.61 -31.48 89.72
N ARG A 4 21.83 -30.46 90.11
CA ARG A 4 20.38 -30.47 89.87
C ARG A 4 20.14 -30.25 88.38
N ALA A 5 19.76 -31.32 87.67
CA ALA A 5 19.34 -31.21 86.28
C ALA A 5 18.13 -30.26 86.16
N PRO A 6 18.18 -29.23 85.33
CA PRO A 6 17.05 -28.32 85.18
C PRO A 6 16.01 -28.96 84.26
N PHE A 7 15.22 -29.90 84.80
CA PHE A 7 14.12 -30.55 84.07
C PHE A 7 13.13 -29.54 83.45
N ILE A 8 13.00 -28.36 84.07
CA ILE A 8 12.19 -27.25 83.57
C ILE A 8 12.74 -26.69 82.24
N ILE A 9 14.07 -26.56 82.10
CA ILE A 9 14.69 -26.04 80.87
C ILE A 9 14.57 -27.05 79.74
N VAL A 10 14.78 -28.34 80.04
CA VAL A 10 14.61 -29.42 79.06
C VAL A 10 13.15 -29.51 78.62
N GLY A 11 12.20 -29.45 79.56
CA GLY A 11 10.76 -29.45 79.26
C GLY A 11 10.34 -28.25 78.40
N ALA A 12 10.83 -27.05 78.72
CA ALA A 12 10.55 -25.84 77.94
C ALA A 12 11.11 -25.94 76.50
N PHE A 13 12.32 -26.49 76.34
CA PHE A 13 12.92 -26.69 75.02
C PHE A 13 12.13 -27.69 74.17
N VAL A 14 11.71 -28.83 74.76
CA VAL A 14 10.88 -29.82 74.05
C VAL A 14 9.55 -29.21 73.65
N LEU A 15 8.91 -28.43 74.52
CA LEU A 15 7.64 -27.75 74.22
C LEU A 15 7.81 -26.72 73.08
N ALA A 16 8.90 -25.94 73.11
CA ALA A 16 9.23 -25.00 72.04
C ALA A 16 9.50 -25.71 70.70
N ALA A 17 10.19 -26.86 70.72
CA ALA A 17 10.42 -27.67 69.52
C ALA A 17 9.11 -28.21 68.94
N ILE A 18 8.18 -28.67 69.77
CA ILE A 18 6.84 -29.10 69.32
C ILE A 18 6.09 -27.94 68.67
N VAL A 19 6.05 -26.76 69.31
CA VAL A 19 5.41 -25.56 68.73
C VAL A 19 6.08 -25.16 67.42
N ALA A 20 7.40 -25.24 67.32
CA ALA A 20 8.13 -24.95 66.09
C ALA A 20 7.77 -25.94 64.96
N VAL A 21 7.63 -27.24 65.25
CA VAL A 21 7.21 -28.24 64.27
C VAL A 21 5.77 -27.98 63.80
N PHE A 22 4.84 -27.72 64.72
CA PHE A 22 3.46 -27.38 64.34
C PHE A 22 3.39 -26.07 63.56
N GLY A 23 4.16 -25.05 63.96
CA GLY A 23 4.27 -23.79 63.24
C GLY A 23 4.83 -23.98 61.83
N PHE A 24 5.84 -24.84 61.67
CA PHE A 24 6.43 -25.18 60.38
C PHE A 24 5.44 -25.93 59.48
N VAL A 25 4.70 -26.93 60.00
CA VAL A 25 3.68 -27.67 59.25
C VAL A 25 2.53 -26.75 58.84
N TYR A 26 2.04 -25.90 59.75
CA TYR A 26 1.00 -24.92 59.46
C TYR A 26 1.46 -23.91 58.40
N TRP A 27 2.69 -23.43 58.51
CA TRP A 27 3.28 -22.53 57.53
C TRP A 27 3.37 -23.19 56.16
N LEU A 28 3.88 -24.43 56.06
CA LEU A 28 3.99 -25.17 54.81
C LEU A 28 2.63 -25.37 54.13
N HIS A 29 1.59 -25.66 54.91
CA HIS A 29 0.23 -25.80 54.42
C HIS A 29 -0.40 -24.48 53.94
N ASN A 30 0.10 -23.33 54.41
CA ASN A 30 -0.43 -22.01 54.04
C ASN A 30 0.40 -21.31 52.93
N THR A 31 1.73 -21.50 52.88
CA THR A 31 2.61 -20.88 51.87
C THR A 31 2.85 -21.75 50.63
N GLY A 32 2.53 -23.04 50.68
CA GLY A 32 2.75 -24.01 49.60
C GLY A 32 1.84 -23.89 48.36
N GLY A 33 1.29 -22.71 48.05
CA GLY A 33 0.46 -22.52 46.85
C GLY A 33 -0.89 -23.26 46.87
N LEU A 34 -1.45 -23.47 48.06
CA LEU A 34 -2.74 -24.13 48.34
C LEU A 34 -3.93 -23.16 48.31
N GLY A 35 -3.89 -22.15 47.42
CA GLY A 35 -5.09 -21.39 47.09
C GLY A 35 -6.20 -22.32 46.57
N PRO A 36 -7.49 -21.93 46.62
CA PRO A 36 -8.57 -22.75 46.08
C PRO A 36 -8.22 -23.16 44.63
N ARG A 37 -8.15 -24.47 44.40
CA ARG A 37 -7.83 -25.09 43.12
C ARG A 37 -9.08 -25.77 42.56
N THR A 38 -9.20 -25.79 41.25
CA THR A 38 -10.26 -26.49 40.53
C THR A 38 -9.61 -27.53 39.63
N ASP A 39 -10.10 -28.76 39.74
CA ASP A 39 -9.61 -29.87 38.93
C ASP A 39 -10.33 -29.88 37.57
N TYR A 40 -9.55 -30.03 36.50
CA TYR A 40 -10.03 -30.18 35.14
C TYR A 40 -9.47 -31.48 34.53
N HIS A 41 -10.27 -32.14 33.71
CA HIS A 41 -9.85 -33.31 32.95
C HIS A 41 -9.54 -32.90 31.51
N VAL A 42 -8.32 -33.13 31.07
CA VAL A 42 -7.88 -32.89 29.69
C VAL A 42 -7.76 -34.23 28.98
N GLN A 43 -8.36 -34.35 27.80
CA GLN A 43 -8.20 -35.53 26.95
C GLN A 43 -7.34 -35.20 25.73
N PHE A 44 -6.25 -35.96 25.55
CA PHE A 44 -5.40 -35.91 24.36
C PHE A 44 -5.70 -37.10 23.44
N GLU A 45 -5.85 -36.83 22.13
CA GLU A 45 -6.13 -37.86 21.10
C GLU A 45 -4.88 -38.63 20.63
N GLY A 46 -3.71 -38.34 21.21
CA GLY A 46 -2.46 -39.00 20.86
C GLY A 46 -1.46 -39.02 22.02
N SER A 47 -0.27 -39.52 21.74
CA SER A 47 0.79 -39.66 22.74
C SER A 47 1.21 -38.30 23.32
N VAL A 48 1.41 -38.27 24.64
CA VAL A 48 1.99 -37.13 25.39
C VAL A 48 3.39 -37.47 25.90
N PRO A 49 4.41 -37.52 25.03
CA PRO A 49 5.74 -38.01 25.39
C PRO A 49 6.40 -37.13 26.46
N GLY A 50 6.81 -37.76 27.56
CA GLY A 50 7.57 -37.12 28.64
C GLY A 50 6.75 -36.32 29.65
N LEU A 51 5.42 -36.26 29.52
CA LEU A 51 4.55 -35.61 30.49
C LEU A 51 4.49 -36.44 31.79
N LEU A 52 4.73 -35.80 32.92
CA LEU A 52 4.78 -36.44 34.24
C LEU A 52 3.81 -35.76 35.20
N VAL A 53 3.39 -36.49 36.23
CA VAL A 53 2.68 -35.90 37.38
C VAL A 53 3.59 -34.85 38.03
N GLY A 54 3.03 -33.68 38.34
CA GLY A 54 3.74 -32.50 38.81
C GLY A 54 4.21 -31.55 37.69
N ALA A 55 4.02 -31.91 36.41
CA ALA A 55 4.33 -31.00 35.31
C ALA A 55 3.53 -29.70 35.42
N GLY A 56 4.15 -28.58 35.05
CA GLY A 56 3.51 -27.27 35.11
C GLY A 56 2.33 -27.15 34.15
N VAL A 57 1.28 -26.46 34.59
CA VAL A 57 0.18 -26.03 33.74
C VAL A 57 0.29 -24.52 33.57
N LEU A 58 0.38 -24.07 32.34
CA LEU A 58 0.51 -22.67 31.96
C LEU A 58 -0.80 -22.20 31.33
N PHE A 59 -1.18 -20.95 31.58
CA PHE A 59 -2.25 -20.26 30.87
C PHE A 59 -1.65 -19.04 30.20
N ASN A 60 -1.69 -18.99 28.87
CA ASN A 60 -1.03 -17.96 28.05
C ASN A 60 0.44 -17.70 28.51
N GLY A 61 1.19 -18.77 28.80
CA GLY A 61 2.58 -18.70 29.25
C GLY A 61 2.81 -18.41 30.74
N ILE A 62 1.77 -18.22 31.55
CA ILE A 62 1.88 -18.01 33.01
C ILE A 62 1.57 -19.31 33.74
N ARG A 63 2.43 -19.76 34.67
CA ARG A 63 2.16 -20.97 35.47
C ARG A 63 0.97 -20.75 36.40
N VAL A 64 -0.09 -21.52 36.20
CA VAL A 64 -1.37 -21.42 36.94
C VAL A 64 -1.75 -22.70 37.68
N GLY A 65 -1.02 -23.79 37.48
CA GLY A 65 -1.34 -25.08 38.06
C GLY A 65 -0.30 -26.16 37.81
N GLU A 66 -0.71 -27.40 38.05
CA GLU A 66 0.10 -28.59 37.82
C GLU A 66 -0.75 -29.81 37.46
N VAL A 67 -0.13 -30.78 36.79
CA VAL A 67 -0.71 -32.09 36.49
C VAL A 67 -0.74 -32.92 37.77
N THR A 68 -1.92 -33.41 38.15
CA THR A 68 -2.11 -34.21 39.37
C THR A 68 -2.23 -35.70 39.08
N ASP A 69 -2.73 -36.09 37.91
CA ASP A 69 -2.90 -37.48 37.52
C ASP A 69 -2.78 -37.70 36.01
N LEU A 70 -2.35 -38.89 35.60
CA LEU A 70 -2.18 -39.30 34.21
C LEU A 70 -2.65 -40.74 34.02
N ALA A 71 -3.70 -40.93 33.20
CA ALA A 71 -4.29 -42.24 32.94
C ALA A 71 -4.60 -42.45 31.46
N LEU A 72 -4.55 -43.70 31.00
CA LEU A 72 -5.05 -44.07 29.67
C LEU A 72 -6.58 -44.12 29.71
N ALA A 73 -7.24 -43.64 28.65
CA ALA A 73 -8.70 -43.71 28.58
C ALA A 73 -9.15 -45.17 28.44
N SER A 74 -10.13 -45.60 29.25
CA SER A 74 -10.60 -47.00 29.26
C SER A 74 -11.29 -47.43 27.97
N GLU A 75 -11.80 -46.48 27.17
CA GLU A 75 -12.47 -46.74 25.90
C GLU A 75 -11.51 -46.89 24.72
N ASP A 76 -10.37 -46.17 24.74
CA ASP A 76 -9.36 -46.22 23.69
C ASP A 76 -7.98 -45.96 24.29
N ALA A 77 -7.12 -46.99 24.26
CA ALA A 77 -5.76 -46.94 24.79
C ALA A 77 -4.84 -45.95 24.04
N ARG A 78 -5.29 -45.37 22.92
CA ARG A 78 -4.58 -44.30 22.20
C ARG A 78 -4.83 -42.92 22.79
N ARG A 79 -5.89 -42.74 23.58
CA ARG A 79 -6.24 -41.48 24.24
C ARG A 79 -5.69 -41.43 25.66
N VAL A 80 -5.17 -40.28 26.05
CA VAL A 80 -4.61 -40.04 27.40
C VAL A 80 -5.46 -39.00 28.12
N ASN A 81 -5.95 -39.37 29.30
CA ASN A 81 -6.66 -38.49 30.22
C ASN A 81 -5.66 -37.92 31.23
N VAL A 82 -5.61 -36.60 31.32
CA VAL A 82 -4.72 -35.86 32.22
C VAL A 82 -5.59 -35.05 33.17
N THR A 83 -5.40 -35.24 34.46
CA THR A 83 -6.08 -34.39 35.45
C THR A 83 -5.14 -33.26 35.85
N ILE A 84 -5.62 -32.03 35.75
CA ILE A 84 -4.87 -30.82 36.09
C ILE A 84 -5.56 -30.08 37.22
N SER A 85 -4.79 -29.61 38.20
CA SER A 85 -5.26 -28.73 39.27
C SER A 85 -4.83 -27.30 38.95
N VAL A 86 -5.79 -26.42 38.69
CA VAL A 86 -5.56 -25.02 38.30
C VAL A 86 -6.10 -24.07 39.37
N ALA A 87 -5.41 -22.95 39.62
CA ALA A 87 -5.88 -21.92 40.54
C ALA A 87 -7.29 -21.42 40.14
N ALA A 88 -8.20 -21.29 41.12
CA ALA A 88 -9.61 -20.90 40.87
C ALA A 88 -9.79 -19.51 40.26
N ALA A 89 -8.76 -18.65 40.33
CA ALA A 89 -8.75 -17.33 39.70
C ALA A 89 -8.48 -17.37 38.19
N THR A 90 -8.03 -18.50 37.64
CA THR A 90 -7.71 -18.63 36.22
C THR A 90 -8.99 -18.74 35.39
N PRO A 91 -9.17 -17.91 34.35
CA PRO A 91 -10.39 -17.88 33.54
C PRO A 91 -10.42 -19.02 32.51
N VAL A 92 -10.53 -20.27 32.97
CA VAL A 92 -10.72 -21.45 32.10
C VAL A 92 -12.17 -21.51 31.63
N ARG A 93 -12.36 -21.65 30.32
CA ARG A 93 -13.66 -21.63 29.63
C ARG A 93 -13.76 -22.78 28.63
N ALA A 94 -14.97 -23.03 28.12
CA ALA A 94 -15.23 -24.07 27.12
C ALA A 94 -14.40 -23.93 25.83
N ASP A 95 -14.05 -22.69 25.46
CA ASP A 95 -13.24 -22.35 24.29
C ASP A 95 -11.74 -22.28 24.60
N THR A 96 -11.32 -22.65 25.81
CA THR A 96 -9.91 -22.74 26.17
C THR A 96 -9.29 -23.91 25.43
N LYS A 97 -8.31 -23.61 24.58
CA LYS A 97 -7.55 -24.61 23.86
C LYS A 97 -6.47 -25.18 24.76
N VAL A 98 -6.24 -26.48 24.63
CA VAL A 98 -5.22 -27.18 25.41
C VAL A 98 -4.19 -27.78 24.47
N GLY A 99 -2.93 -27.59 24.81
CA GLY A 99 -1.81 -28.22 24.11
C GLY A 99 -0.66 -28.56 25.04
N LEU A 100 0.36 -29.18 24.46
CA LEU A 100 1.61 -29.54 25.11
C LEU A 100 2.72 -28.62 24.58
N GLU A 101 3.33 -27.84 25.45
CA GLU A 101 4.51 -27.05 25.13
C GLU A 101 5.76 -27.67 25.74
N PHE A 102 6.91 -27.48 25.10
CA PHE A 102 8.19 -27.97 25.60
C PHE A 102 9.05 -26.78 26.02
N GLN A 103 9.31 -26.65 27.33
CA GLN A 103 10.04 -25.51 27.88
C GLN A 103 11.53 -25.83 28.07
N GLY A 104 12.38 -24.86 27.73
CA GLY A 104 13.83 -24.90 27.94
C GLY A 104 14.59 -25.78 26.95
N LEU A 105 15.93 -25.78 27.07
CA LEU A 105 16.83 -26.51 26.16
C LEU A 105 16.69 -28.03 26.29
N THR A 106 16.29 -28.51 27.47
CA THR A 106 16.04 -29.93 27.74
C THR A 106 14.66 -30.40 27.28
N GLY A 107 13.79 -29.48 26.82
CA GLY A 107 12.47 -29.79 26.27
C GLY A 107 11.56 -30.50 27.26
N VAL A 108 11.40 -29.98 28.48
CA VAL A 108 10.47 -30.58 29.45
C VAL A 108 9.04 -30.22 29.04
N PRO A 109 8.14 -31.21 28.88
CA PRO A 109 6.76 -30.93 28.48
C PRO A 109 5.96 -30.33 29.64
N VAL A 110 5.13 -29.34 29.30
CA VAL A 110 4.20 -28.65 30.16
C VAL A 110 2.85 -28.52 29.46
N VAL A 111 1.76 -28.50 30.22
CA VAL A 111 0.42 -28.32 29.66
C VAL A 111 0.18 -26.84 29.45
N ALA A 112 -0.09 -26.41 28.22
CA ALA A 112 -0.41 -25.03 27.88
C ALA A 112 -1.91 -24.88 27.62
N LEU A 113 -2.51 -23.90 28.29
CA LEU A 113 -3.89 -23.48 28.13
C LEU A 113 -3.89 -22.11 27.41
N GLU A 114 -4.57 -22.03 26.28
CA GLU A 114 -4.75 -20.78 25.55
C GLU A 114 -6.20 -20.31 25.66
N GLY A 115 -6.40 -19.09 26.14
CA GLY A 115 -7.72 -18.49 26.28
C GLY A 115 -8.35 -18.18 24.91
N GLY A 116 -9.61 -18.59 24.71
CA GLY A 116 -10.36 -18.27 23.50
C GLY A 116 -10.91 -16.83 23.48
N LYS A 117 -11.68 -16.49 22.43
CA LYS A 117 -12.20 -15.13 22.21
C LYS A 117 -13.30 -14.82 23.24
N LEU A 118 -13.23 -13.64 23.85
CA LEU A 118 -14.16 -13.13 24.88
C LEU A 118 -15.62 -13.06 24.38
N THR A 119 -16.34 -14.19 24.32
CA THR A 119 -17.80 -14.22 24.17
C THR A 119 -18.42 -14.42 25.55
N ALA A 120 -19.16 -13.40 25.99
CA ALA A 120 -19.88 -13.41 27.25
C ALA A 120 -20.90 -14.56 27.27
N GLY A 121 -20.67 -15.57 28.12
CA GLY A 121 -21.63 -16.65 28.37
C GLY A 121 -21.08 -18.07 28.43
N GLY A 122 -19.77 -18.30 28.29
CA GLY A 122 -19.20 -19.65 28.36
C GLY A 122 -19.38 -20.31 29.75
N ALA A 123 -20.16 -21.38 29.82
CA ALA A 123 -20.34 -22.21 31.01
C ALA A 123 -18.97 -22.72 31.53
N LYS A 124 -18.84 -22.89 32.86
CA LYS A 124 -17.68 -23.59 33.43
C LYS A 124 -17.72 -25.04 32.94
N VAL A 125 -16.70 -25.46 32.21
CA VAL A 125 -16.57 -26.84 31.70
C VAL A 125 -15.47 -27.54 32.48
N THR A 126 -15.72 -28.78 32.92
CA THR A 126 -14.78 -29.60 33.68
C THR A 126 -13.89 -30.49 32.80
N THR A 127 -14.23 -30.63 31.52
CA THR A 127 -13.48 -31.43 30.54
C THR A 127 -13.04 -30.58 29.35
N LEU A 128 -11.73 -30.56 29.08
CA LEU A 128 -11.13 -29.87 27.94
C LEU A 128 -10.59 -30.90 26.94
N ILE A 129 -10.85 -30.69 25.65
CA ILE A 129 -10.38 -31.58 24.57
C ILE A 129 -9.23 -30.88 23.87
N ALA A 130 -8.09 -31.55 23.74
CA ALA A 130 -6.93 -31.01 23.04
C ALA A 130 -7.08 -31.11 21.52
N ASP A 131 -6.56 -30.14 20.77
CA ASP A 131 -6.62 -30.14 19.30
C ASP A 131 -5.81 -31.34 18.71
N PRO A 132 -6.19 -31.86 17.53
CA PRO A 132 -5.45 -32.93 16.88
C PRO A 132 -3.99 -32.52 16.64
N GLY A 133 -3.04 -33.28 17.20
CA GLY A 133 -1.60 -33.00 17.11
C GLY A 133 -1.03 -32.12 18.23
N ALA A 134 -1.86 -31.67 19.18
CA ALA A 134 -1.42 -30.81 20.29
C ALA A 134 -0.43 -31.47 21.28
N GLY A 135 -0.26 -32.79 21.22
CA GLY A 135 0.78 -33.53 21.98
C GLY A 135 2.10 -33.75 21.21
N GLN A 136 2.19 -33.33 19.94
CA GLN A 136 3.33 -33.62 19.09
C GLN A 136 4.41 -32.54 19.19
N SER A 137 5.68 -32.97 19.22
CA SER A 137 6.81 -32.04 19.13
C SER A 137 7.04 -31.55 17.69
N MET A 138 7.57 -30.34 17.52
CA MET A 138 7.90 -29.75 16.21
C MET A 138 8.82 -30.65 15.37
N THR A 139 9.80 -31.30 16.00
CA THR A 139 10.74 -32.22 15.32
C THR A 139 10.05 -33.49 14.82
N GLN A 140 8.97 -33.93 15.48
CA GLN A 140 8.20 -35.09 15.07
C GLN A 140 7.26 -34.73 13.90
N ALA A 141 6.58 -33.59 14.00
CA ALA A 141 5.78 -33.04 12.89
C ALA A 141 6.62 -32.87 11.62
N ALA A 142 7.83 -32.30 11.73
CA ALA A 142 8.74 -32.11 10.59
C ALA A 142 9.18 -33.44 9.95
N ARG A 143 9.49 -34.46 10.75
CA ARG A 143 9.88 -35.79 10.24
C ARG A 143 8.72 -36.50 9.54
N ASP A 144 7.51 -36.35 10.04
CA ASP A 144 6.32 -36.94 9.41
C ASP A 144 5.97 -36.21 8.10
N THR A 145 6.15 -34.89 8.04
CA THR A 145 6.05 -34.11 6.79
C THR A 145 7.06 -34.57 5.75
N LEU A 146 8.32 -34.77 6.13
CA LEU A 146 9.37 -35.27 5.23
C LEU A 146 9.02 -36.63 4.62
N ARG A 147 8.53 -37.58 5.43
CA ARG A 147 8.12 -38.91 4.92
C ARG A 147 6.89 -38.83 4.01
N ARG A 148 5.97 -37.91 4.25
CA ARG A 148 4.83 -37.67 3.35
C ARG A 148 5.27 -37.09 2.01
N VAL A 149 6.29 -36.24 1.99
CA VAL A 149 6.85 -35.69 0.75
C VAL A 149 7.49 -36.79 -0.10
N ASP A 150 8.22 -37.72 0.52
CA ASP A 150 8.80 -38.87 -0.20
C ASP A 150 7.73 -39.78 -0.82
N GLY A 151 6.63 -40.03 -0.10
CA GLY A 151 5.50 -40.81 -0.62
C GLY A 151 4.80 -40.12 -1.80
N VAL A 152 4.53 -38.82 -1.69
CA VAL A 152 3.89 -38.03 -2.76
C VAL A 152 4.79 -37.93 -3.99
N LEU A 153 6.12 -37.82 -3.82
CA LEU A 153 7.07 -37.81 -4.93
C LEU A 153 7.17 -39.17 -5.64
N ALA A 154 7.15 -40.27 -4.89
CA ALA A 154 7.16 -41.61 -5.46
C ALA A 154 5.87 -41.90 -6.27
N ASP A 155 4.71 -41.50 -5.74
CA ASP A 155 3.42 -41.73 -6.38
C ASP A 155 3.19 -40.84 -7.62
N ASN A 156 3.79 -39.64 -7.67
CA ASN A 156 3.65 -38.71 -8.80
C ASN A 156 4.77 -38.79 -9.85
N ALA A 157 5.76 -39.69 -9.67
CA ALA A 157 6.88 -39.83 -10.60
C ALA A 157 6.43 -40.18 -12.03
N GLY A 158 5.37 -40.98 -12.18
CA GLY A 158 4.80 -41.33 -13.48
C GLY A 158 4.16 -40.14 -14.20
N ALA A 159 3.33 -39.37 -13.49
CA ALA A 159 2.69 -38.17 -14.04
C ALA A 159 3.71 -37.07 -14.39
N LEU A 160 4.73 -36.90 -13.54
CA LEU A 160 5.81 -35.94 -13.78
C LEU A 160 6.63 -36.31 -15.03
N LYS A 161 6.95 -37.59 -15.22
CA LYS A 161 7.66 -38.08 -16.41
C LYS A 161 6.86 -37.88 -17.69
N THR A 162 5.55 -38.12 -17.64
CA THR A 162 4.64 -37.85 -18.77
C THR A 162 4.58 -36.35 -19.10
N THR A 163 4.51 -35.49 -18.09
CA THR A 163 4.54 -34.02 -18.27
C THR A 163 5.83 -33.54 -18.90
N ILE A 164 6.98 -34.08 -18.47
CA ILE A 164 8.30 -33.75 -19.05
C ILE A 164 8.38 -34.21 -20.51
N SER A 165 7.90 -35.42 -20.81
CA SER A 165 7.82 -35.93 -22.18
C SER A 165 6.92 -35.09 -23.08
N ASN A 166 5.75 -34.66 -22.57
CA ASN A 166 4.82 -33.79 -23.29
C ASN A 166 5.39 -32.39 -23.47
N LEU A 167 6.11 -31.86 -22.48
CA LEU A 167 6.85 -30.59 -22.59
C LEU A 167 7.90 -30.67 -23.69
N GLN A 168 8.60 -31.79 -23.84
CA GLN A 168 9.62 -31.97 -24.88
C GLN A 168 9.00 -32.01 -26.28
N VAL A 169 7.90 -32.75 -26.46
CA VAL A 169 7.14 -32.79 -27.73
C VAL A 169 6.52 -31.43 -28.07
N PHE A 170 6.00 -30.72 -27.07
CA PHE A 170 5.45 -29.37 -27.21
C PHE A 170 6.55 -28.35 -27.53
N THR A 171 7.71 -28.45 -26.89
CA THR A 171 8.87 -27.57 -27.13
C THR A 171 9.47 -27.82 -28.51
N ASP A 172 9.52 -29.06 -28.98
CA ASP A 172 9.90 -29.39 -30.36
C ASP A 172 8.87 -28.88 -31.38
N GLY A 173 7.58 -28.91 -31.04
CA GLY A 173 6.52 -28.29 -31.82
C GLY A 173 6.64 -26.77 -31.88
N LEU A 174 6.97 -26.14 -30.74
CA LEU A 174 7.21 -24.72 -30.59
C LEU A 174 8.43 -24.28 -31.40
N ALA A 175 9.56 -25.00 -31.29
CA ALA A 175 10.79 -24.75 -32.04
C ALA A 175 10.60 -24.82 -33.57
N ARG A 176 9.70 -25.70 -34.05
CA ARG A 176 9.34 -25.81 -35.48
C ARG A 176 8.36 -24.72 -35.94
N ASN A 177 7.66 -24.07 -35.03
CA ASN A 177 6.57 -23.13 -35.33
C ASN A 177 6.85 -21.69 -34.86
N THR A 178 8.04 -21.43 -34.31
CA THR A 178 8.53 -20.11 -33.85
C THR A 178 8.31 -19.03 -34.90
N GLY A 179 8.67 -19.28 -36.16
CA GLY A 179 8.47 -18.30 -37.25
C GLY A 179 7.00 -17.98 -37.57
N LYS A 180 6.03 -18.85 -37.24
CA LYS A 180 4.60 -18.56 -37.38
C LYS A 180 4.02 -17.86 -36.15
N LEU A 181 4.58 -18.12 -34.97
CA LEU A 181 4.18 -17.49 -33.71
C LEU A 181 4.65 -16.04 -33.65
N ASP A 182 5.82 -15.71 -34.19
CA ASP A 182 6.28 -14.32 -34.35
C ASP A 182 5.31 -13.52 -35.23
N GLY A 183 4.79 -14.13 -36.30
CA GLY A 183 3.80 -13.50 -37.18
C GLY A 183 2.41 -13.29 -36.53
N ILE A 184 1.99 -14.21 -35.66
CA ILE A 184 0.72 -14.10 -34.93
C ILE A 184 0.85 -13.08 -33.80
N VAL A 185 1.95 -13.06 -33.06
CA VAL A 185 2.23 -12.09 -32.00
C VAL A 185 2.37 -10.69 -32.58
N ALA A 186 3.12 -10.51 -33.67
CA ALA A 186 3.21 -9.22 -34.36
C ALA A 186 1.85 -8.76 -34.93
N GLY A 187 1.02 -9.68 -35.42
CA GLY A 187 -0.35 -9.39 -35.86
C GLY A 187 -1.28 -8.98 -34.71
N LEU A 188 -1.13 -9.61 -33.54
CA LEU A 188 -1.94 -9.35 -32.35
C LEU A 188 -1.52 -8.07 -31.63
N GLU A 189 -0.22 -7.78 -31.54
CA GLU A 189 0.33 -6.51 -31.02
C GLU A 189 -0.16 -5.31 -31.84
N LYS A 190 -0.26 -5.48 -33.16
CA LYS A 190 -0.77 -4.47 -34.10
C LYS A 190 -2.29 -4.27 -34.02
N MET A 191 -3.05 -5.30 -33.62
CA MET A 191 -4.51 -5.21 -33.42
C MET A 191 -4.93 -4.75 -32.02
N THR A 192 -4.10 -5.00 -30.99
CA THR A 192 -4.47 -4.73 -29.59
C THR A 192 -3.75 -3.52 -28.98
N GLY A 193 -2.88 -2.84 -29.74
CA GLY A 193 -2.13 -1.68 -29.25
C GLY A 193 -1.17 -2.01 -28.11
N GLY A 194 -0.83 -3.29 -27.94
CA GLY A 194 -0.04 -3.84 -26.84
C GLY A 194 1.48 -3.79 -27.05
N GLY A 195 1.98 -2.97 -27.97
CA GLY A 195 3.37 -2.54 -27.91
C GLY A 195 3.55 -1.61 -26.71
N ALA A 196 4.72 -1.58 -26.08
CA ALA A 196 5.06 -0.49 -25.15
C ALA A 196 4.67 0.82 -25.82
N ALA A 197 3.70 1.55 -25.25
CA ALA A 197 3.20 2.79 -25.84
C ALA A 197 4.43 3.64 -26.21
N ALA A 198 4.57 3.96 -27.50
CA ALA A 198 5.70 4.74 -27.98
C ALA A 198 5.81 5.99 -27.08
N PRO A 199 7.01 6.33 -26.60
CA PRO A 199 7.18 7.43 -25.66
C PRO A 199 6.62 8.70 -26.32
N LYS A 200 5.55 9.22 -25.73
CA LYS A 200 4.90 10.45 -26.22
C LYS A 200 5.92 11.58 -26.17
N THR A 201 6.23 12.13 -27.33
CA THR A 201 7.13 13.28 -27.45
C THR A 201 6.37 14.51 -27.01
N THR A 202 6.88 15.15 -25.96
CA THR A 202 6.28 16.34 -25.36
C THR A 202 6.94 17.59 -25.93
N TYR A 203 6.13 18.55 -26.37
CA TYR A 203 6.54 19.82 -26.94
C TYR A 203 6.02 20.98 -26.09
N ASP A 204 6.72 22.11 -26.10
CA ASP A 204 6.37 23.31 -25.34
C ASP A 204 6.28 24.53 -26.28
N LEU A 205 5.58 25.56 -25.83
CA LEU A 205 5.64 26.89 -26.42
C LEU A 205 6.74 27.69 -25.73
N HIS A 206 7.42 28.55 -26.46
CA HIS A 206 8.43 29.43 -25.89
C HIS A 206 7.85 30.82 -25.62
N ALA A 207 8.16 31.38 -24.46
CA ALA A 207 7.85 32.76 -24.17
C ALA A 207 8.64 33.70 -25.09
N VAL A 208 8.04 34.85 -25.40
CA VAL A 208 8.74 35.88 -26.16
C VAL A 208 9.88 36.46 -25.32
N GLN A 209 11.10 36.44 -25.86
CA GLN A 209 12.28 36.99 -25.16
C GLN A 209 12.43 38.50 -25.39
N ASP A 210 12.26 38.95 -26.63
CA ASP A 210 12.31 40.38 -26.97
C ASP A 210 10.90 40.99 -27.05
N ALA A 211 10.22 41.06 -25.90
CA ALA A 211 9.04 41.90 -25.77
C ALA A 211 9.54 43.35 -25.75
N ALA A 212 9.45 44.06 -26.88
CA ALA A 212 10.00 45.41 -27.14
C ALA A 212 10.31 46.25 -25.88
N ALA A 213 11.55 46.75 -25.77
CA ALA A 213 12.06 47.51 -24.63
C ALA A 213 11.06 48.55 -24.06
N PRO A 214 10.99 48.71 -22.73
CA PRO A 214 9.91 49.44 -22.06
C PRO A 214 9.93 50.93 -22.42
N GLY A 215 9.09 51.32 -23.37
CA GLY A 215 8.69 52.72 -23.56
C GLY A 215 7.59 53.15 -22.56
N ARG A 216 6.91 52.18 -21.93
CA ARG A 216 5.79 52.40 -21.01
C ARG A 216 5.65 51.20 -20.07
N THR A 217 5.67 51.42 -18.76
CA THR A 217 5.48 50.34 -17.77
C THR A 217 3.99 50.05 -17.54
N LEU A 218 3.69 48.89 -16.95
CA LEU A 218 2.35 48.57 -16.47
C LEU A 218 2.05 49.43 -15.24
N LYS A 219 0.91 50.14 -15.24
CA LYS A 219 0.59 51.16 -14.22
C LYS A 219 -0.18 50.63 -13.01
N ALA A 220 -0.60 49.36 -13.03
CA ALA A 220 -1.41 48.75 -11.99
C ALA A 220 -1.11 47.25 -11.91
N GLN A 221 -1.45 46.63 -10.77
CA GLN A 221 -1.33 45.18 -10.60
C GLN A 221 -2.33 44.48 -11.53
N LEU A 222 -1.81 43.64 -12.44
CA LEU A 222 -2.62 42.90 -13.41
C LEU A 222 -2.83 41.45 -12.96
N GLY A 223 -4.07 40.97 -13.05
CA GLY A 223 -4.37 39.54 -12.94
C GLY A 223 -4.42 38.88 -14.31
N LEU A 224 -3.81 37.71 -14.44
CA LEU A 224 -4.01 36.82 -15.58
C LEU A 224 -4.59 35.48 -15.10
N PRO A 225 -5.92 35.31 -15.02
CA PRO A 225 -6.54 34.02 -14.76
C PRO A 225 -6.24 33.02 -15.89
N GLU A 226 -6.51 31.73 -15.64
CA GLU A 226 -6.38 30.70 -16.68
C GLU A 226 -7.32 31.06 -17.86
N PRO A 227 -6.82 31.06 -19.11
CA PRO A 227 -7.64 31.30 -20.29
C PRO A 227 -8.84 30.35 -20.35
N THR A 228 -9.98 30.88 -20.74
CA THR A 228 -11.17 30.06 -21.04
C THR A 228 -11.06 29.50 -22.46
N ALA A 229 -11.65 28.32 -22.70
CA ALA A 229 -11.69 27.74 -24.04
C ALA A 229 -12.84 26.71 -24.14
N VAL A 230 -13.26 26.38 -25.36
CA VAL A 230 -14.17 25.23 -25.58
C VAL A 230 -13.46 23.91 -25.22
N ALA A 231 -14.24 22.88 -24.85
CA ALA A 231 -13.69 21.60 -24.38
C ALA A 231 -12.64 20.97 -25.33
N MET A 232 -12.83 21.10 -26.65
CA MET A 232 -11.87 20.60 -27.65
C MET A 232 -10.48 21.25 -27.53
N LEU A 233 -10.41 22.52 -27.14
CA LEU A 233 -9.18 23.28 -26.95
C LEU A 233 -8.57 23.06 -25.55
N GLN A 234 -9.30 22.44 -24.62
CA GLN A 234 -8.78 22.05 -23.30
C GLN A 234 -8.02 20.71 -23.39
N THR A 235 -7.04 20.65 -24.29
CA THR A 235 -6.33 19.41 -24.67
C THR A 235 -4.82 19.60 -24.67
N GLN A 236 -4.08 18.50 -24.66
CA GLN A 236 -2.64 18.47 -24.93
C GLN A 236 -2.33 18.04 -26.38
N ARG A 237 -3.35 17.80 -27.21
CA ARG A 237 -3.17 17.27 -28.57
C ARG A 237 -2.98 18.39 -29.58
N PHE A 238 -2.26 18.09 -30.66
CA PHE A 238 -2.31 18.92 -31.88
C PHE A 238 -3.68 18.78 -32.53
N LEU A 239 -4.32 19.91 -32.81
CA LEU A 239 -5.63 19.98 -33.46
C LEU A 239 -5.48 20.37 -34.92
N PHE A 240 -6.37 19.87 -35.76
CA PHE A 240 -6.38 20.10 -37.20
C PHE A 240 -7.73 20.63 -37.65
N SER A 241 -7.70 21.49 -38.66
CA SER A 241 -8.88 22.03 -39.32
C SER A 241 -8.75 21.82 -40.84
N PRO A 242 -9.64 21.06 -41.49
CA PRO A 242 -10.70 20.26 -40.89
C PRO A 242 -10.15 19.15 -39.98
N ALA A 243 -10.99 18.67 -39.06
CA ALA A 243 -10.62 17.62 -38.12
C ALA A 243 -10.24 16.34 -38.89
N LYS A 244 -9.00 15.89 -38.70
CA LYS A 244 -8.48 14.66 -39.29
C LYS A 244 -7.39 14.06 -38.42
N GLU A 245 -7.27 12.74 -38.45
CA GLU A 245 -6.17 12.05 -37.79
C GLU A 245 -4.88 12.22 -38.60
N MET A 246 -3.79 12.53 -37.90
CA MET A 246 -2.49 12.72 -38.51
C MET A 246 -1.49 11.75 -37.88
N PRO A 247 -1.13 10.65 -38.56
CA PRO A 247 -0.24 9.62 -37.98
C PRO A 247 1.10 10.18 -37.49
N ALA A 248 1.67 11.18 -38.17
CA ALA A 248 2.91 11.85 -37.76
C ALA A 248 2.80 12.56 -36.39
N PHE A 249 1.59 12.84 -35.92
CA PHE A 249 1.31 13.51 -34.64
C PHE A 249 0.73 12.56 -33.59
N ALA A 250 0.63 11.25 -33.86
CA ALA A 250 0.01 10.28 -32.96
C ALA A 250 0.68 10.26 -31.58
N ASP A 251 2.01 10.39 -31.56
CA ASP A 251 2.83 10.37 -30.35
C ASP A 251 3.27 11.78 -29.92
N ALA A 252 2.79 12.85 -30.57
CA ALA A 252 3.15 14.22 -30.26
C ALA A 252 2.10 14.90 -29.37
N MET A 253 2.55 15.55 -28.30
CA MET A 253 1.67 16.30 -27.39
C MET A 253 2.33 17.56 -26.85
N TRP A 254 1.50 18.50 -26.41
CA TRP A 254 1.90 19.68 -25.66
C TRP A 254 2.18 19.33 -24.19
N ALA A 255 3.10 20.07 -23.57
CA ALA A 255 3.53 19.89 -22.18
C ALA A 255 2.41 20.05 -21.15
N ASP A 256 1.40 20.85 -21.47
CA ASP A 256 0.20 21.03 -20.65
C ASP A 256 -1.02 21.32 -21.55
N SER A 257 -2.21 21.43 -20.97
CA SER A 257 -3.40 21.85 -21.70
C SER A 257 -3.16 23.23 -22.33
N LEU A 258 -3.69 23.45 -23.54
CA LEU A 258 -3.45 24.69 -24.28
C LEU A 258 -3.75 25.96 -23.46
N PRO A 259 -4.84 26.05 -22.66
CA PRO A 259 -5.06 27.23 -21.82
C PRO A 259 -3.96 27.48 -20.80
N LYS A 260 -3.52 26.45 -20.08
CA LYS A 260 -2.46 26.55 -19.07
C LYS A 260 -1.11 26.89 -19.69
N LEU A 261 -0.80 26.26 -20.82
CA LEU A 261 0.42 26.52 -21.58
C LEU A 261 0.48 27.98 -22.05
N LEU A 262 -0.60 28.47 -22.66
CA LEU A 262 -0.70 29.86 -23.11
C LEU A 262 -0.60 30.83 -21.93
N GLN A 263 -1.24 30.55 -20.80
CA GLN A 263 -1.14 31.38 -19.60
C GLN A 263 0.30 31.49 -19.12
N ALA A 264 0.98 30.34 -18.94
CA ALA A 264 2.33 30.28 -18.42
C ALA A 264 3.30 31.08 -19.30
N ARG A 265 3.24 30.88 -20.63
CA ARG A 265 4.14 31.56 -21.57
C ARG A 265 3.80 33.03 -21.80
N LEU A 266 2.54 33.43 -21.60
CA LEU A 266 2.17 34.84 -21.59
C LEU A 266 2.66 35.55 -20.32
N ILE A 267 2.52 34.94 -19.13
CA ILE A 267 3.07 35.50 -17.89
C ILE A 267 4.57 35.70 -18.04
N GLU A 268 5.29 34.66 -18.48
CA GLU A 268 6.74 34.75 -18.73
C GLU A 268 7.07 35.83 -19.78
N GLY A 269 6.25 35.99 -20.82
CA GLY A 269 6.39 37.08 -21.79
C GLY A 269 6.20 38.47 -21.18
N PHE A 270 5.28 38.63 -20.22
CA PHE A 270 5.14 39.87 -19.45
C PHE A 270 6.29 40.08 -18.46
N GLU A 271 6.81 39.02 -17.85
CA GLU A 271 8.00 39.07 -16.97
C GLU A 271 9.23 39.54 -17.76
N ASN A 272 9.39 39.04 -18.99
CA ASN A 272 10.44 39.48 -19.91
C ASN A 272 10.28 40.95 -20.35
N TYR A 273 9.05 41.48 -20.30
CA TYR A 273 8.75 42.88 -20.62
C TYR A 273 8.98 43.84 -19.43
N ASP A 274 8.37 43.53 -18.28
CA ASP A 274 8.42 44.31 -17.04
C ASP A 274 8.20 43.39 -15.83
N ILE A 275 9.28 42.76 -15.36
CA ILE A 275 9.25 41.80 -14.25
C ILE A 275 8.62 42.35 -12.96
N ALA A 276 8.72 43.66 -12.70
CA ALA A 276 8.23 44.27 -11.47
C ALA A 276 6.69 44.38 -11.44
N HIS A 277 6.05 44.40 -12.61
CA HIS A 277 4.61 44.58 -12.75
C HIS A 277 3.95 43.46 -13.57
N ALA A 278 4.66 42.34 -13.76
CA ALA A 278 4.14 41.20 -14.49
C ALA A 278 2.84 40.68 -13.86
N PRO A 279 1.90 40.17 -14.66
CA PRO A 279 0.61 39.72 -14.17
C PRO A 279 0.76 38.54 -13.20
N LEU A 280 0.01 38.58 -12.12
CA LEU A 280 -0.05 37.48 -11.16
C LEU A 280 -1.16 36.52 -11.55
N ARG A 281 -0.97 35.22 -11.25
CA ARG A 281 -2.06 34.26 -11.34
C ARG A 281 -3.12 34.62 -10.31
N ALA A 282 -4.39 34.49 -10.66
CA ALA A 282 -5.50 34.90 -9.80
C ALA A 282 -5.54 34.18 -8.42
N ALA A 283 -4.87 33.04 -8.28
CA ALA A 283 -4.79 32.29 -7.02
C ALA A 283 -3.68 32.81 -6.07
N ASP A 284 -2.71 33.57 -6.57
CA ASP A 284 -1.45 33.87 -5.87
C ASP A 284 -1.48 35.23 -5.15
N ALA A 285 -2.56 36.02 -5.28
CA ALA A 285 -2.63 37.40 -4.80
C ALA A 285 -4.06 37.86 -4.45
N PRO A 286 -4.23 38.97 -3.70
CA PRO A 286 -5.50 39.67 -3.58
C PRO A 286 -6.08 40.02 -4.97
N PRO A 287 -7.42 40.22 -5.09
CA PRO A 287 -8.03 40.54 -6.36
C PRO A 287 -7.36 41.76 -6.99
N PRO A 288 -6.75 41.63 -8.19
CA PRO A 288 -6.02 42.73 -8.81
C PRO A 288 -7.00 43.79 -9.31
N ASP A 289 -6.55 45.04 -9.36
CA ASP A 289 -7.35 46.19 -9.80
C ASP A 289 -7.88 46.02 -11.23
N ILE A 290 -7.11 45.31 -12.06
CA ILE A 290 -7.43 45.00 -13.45
C ILE A 290 -7.14 43.52 -13.71
N GLN A 291 -8.04 42.84 -14.44
CA GLN A 291 -7.84 41.47 -14.92
C GLN A 291 -7.79 41.43 -16.44
N LEU A 292 -6.76 40.79 -17.00
CA LEU A 292 -6.68 40.40 -18.39
C LEU A 292 -7.30 39.02 -18.57
N VAL A 293 -8.55 38.96 -19.01
CA VAL A 293 -9.25 37.70 -19.26
C VAL A 293 -9.09 37.29 -20.72
N LEU A 294 -8.67 36.04 -20.93
CA LEU A 294 -8.45 35.47 -22.26
C LEU A 294 -9.46 34.35 -22.57
N ASP A 295 -9.85 34.26 -23.84
CA ASP A 295 -10.69 33.21 -24.41
C ASP A 295 -10.00 32.68 -25.67
N VAL A 296 -9.59 31.41 -25.65
CA VAL A 296 -8.92 30.74 -26.77
C VAL A 296 -9.95 30.39 -27.82
N ARG A 297 -9.88 31.07 -28.97
CA ARG A 297 -10.78 30.87 -30.11
C ARG A 297 -10.29 29.80 -31.06
N ARG A 298 -8.98 29.81 -31.36
CA ARG A 298 -8.33 28.84 -32.25
C ARG A 298 -6.93 28.53 -31.78
N PHE A 299 -6.59 27.26 -31.88
CA PHE A 299 -5.24 26.75 -31.70
C PHE A 299 -5.17 25.45 -32.50
N GLU A 300 -4.92 25.59 -33.79
CA GLU A 300 -5.08 24.49 -34.76
C GLU A 300 -4.14 24.64 -35.95
N ILE A 301 -3.86 23.52 -36.60
CA ILE A 301 -3.17 23.47 -37.89
C ILE A 301 -4.25 23.41 -38.98
N THR A 302 -4.37 24.46 -39.78
CA THR A 302 -5.24 24.43 -40.96
C THR A 302 -4.56 23.63 -42.06
N THR A 303 -5.31 22.76 -42.72
CA THR A 303 -4.77 21.89 -43.78
C THR A 303 -5.54 21.99 -45.10
N ASP A 304 -6.58 22.82 -45.13
CA ASP A 304 -7.23 23.22 -46.37
C ASP A 304 -6.38 24.30 -47.04
N GLY A 305 -5.71 23.92 -48.13
CA GLY A 305 -4.73 24.76 -48.82
C GLY A 305 -3.33 24.63 -48.21
N GLU A 306 -2.66 25.76 -48.00
CA GLU A 306 -1.31 25.77 -47.43
C GLU A 306 -1.36 25.48 -45.92
N PRO A 307 -0.58 24.52 -45.39
CA PRO A 307 -0.59 24.22 -43.98
C PRO A 307 -0.13 25.41 -43.12
N MET A 308 -0.97 25.84 -42.17
CA MET A 308 -0.68 26.97 -41.28
C MET A 308 -0.98 26.62 -39.82
N ALA A 309 -0.11 27.03 -38.90
CA ALA A 309 -0.38 27.08 -37.47
C ALA A 309 -1.15 28.36 -37.20
N VAL A 310 -2.31 28.24 -36.53
CA VAL A 310 -3.21 29.36 -36.27
C VAL A 310 -3.48 29.46 -34.78
N ILE A 311 -3.22 30.63 -34.21
CA ILE A 311 -3.55 30.99 -32.84
C ILE A 311 -4.48 32.19 -32.88
N ALA A 312 -5.66 32.09 -32.28
CA ALA A 312 -6.58 33.21 -32.12
C ALA A 312 -7.10 33.28 -30.69
N LEU A 313 -6.98 34.45 -30.06
CA LEU A 313 -7.41 34.73 -28.68
C LEU A 313 -8.28 35.98 -28.65
N SER A 314 -9.36 35.95 -27.87
CA SER A 314 -10.08 37.17 -27.48
C SER A 314 -9.59 37.61 -26.10
N ALA A 315 -9.14 38.85 -25.97
CA ALA A 315 -8.70 39.43 -24.72
C ALA A 315 -9.67 40.51 -24.24
N ARG A 316 -9.90 40.58 -22.93
CA ARG A 316 -10.70 41.62 -22.27
C ARG A 316 -9.98 42.11 -21.03
N LEU A 317 -9.92 43.42 -20.84
CA LEU A 317 -9.50 44.03 -19.57
C LEU A 317 -10.75 44.32 -18.74
N LEU A 318 -10.84 43.71 -17.57
CA LEU A 318 -11.90 43.94 -16.59
C LEU A 318 -11.37 44.80 -15.45
N ASP A 319 -12.18 45.73 -14.95
CA ASP A 319 -11.89 46.42 -13.69
C ASP A 319 -12.25 45.55 -12.47
N LYS A 320 -11.97 46.07 -11.26
CA LYS A 320 -12.28 45.42 -9.98
C LYS A 320 -13.75 45.02 -9.79
N ASP A 321 -14.67 45.67 -10.51
CA ASP A 321 -16.11 45.42 -10.44
C ASP A 321 -16.58 44.44 -11.56
N GLY A 322 -15.63 43.92 -12.35
CA GLY A 322 -15.89 42.98 -13.45
C GLY A 322 -16.35 43.64 -14.76
N LYS A 323 -16.31 44.97 -14.86
CA LYS A 323 -16.74 45.70 -16.06
C LYS A 323 -15.63 45.72 -17.10
N VAL A 324 -16.00 45.43 -18.35
CA VAL A 324 -15.07 45.48 -19.49
C VAL A 324 -14.63 46.92 -19.76
N LYS A 325 -13.34 47.22 -19.57
CA LYS A 325 -12.70 48.48 -19.96
C LYS A 325 -12.32 48.49 -21.43
N ALA A 326 -11.79 47.37 -21.93
CA ALA A 326 -11.35 47.22 -23.30
C ALA A 326 -11.42 45.76 -23.75
N SER A 327 -11.59 45.53 -25.05
CA SER A 327 -11.59 44.18 -25.64
C SER A 327 -10.94 44.19 -27.01
N ARG A 328 -10.20 43.13 -27.34
CA ARG A 328 -9.58 42.95 -28.65
C ARG A 328 -9.49 41.49 -29.04
N LEU A 329 -9.66 41.21 -30.33
CA LEU A 329 -9.35 39.90 -30.92
C LEU A 329 -7.93 39.94 -31.49
N PHE A 330 -7.14 38.93 -31.16
CA PHE A 330 -5.81 38.70 -31.71
C PHE A 330 -5.83 37.41 -32.52
N GLU A 331 -5.19 37.44 -33.68
CA GLU A 331 -5.02 36.27 -34.51
C GLU A 331 -3.67 36.34 -35.20
N GLN A 332 -2.91 35.25 -35.12
CA GLN A 332 -1.65 35.08 -35.82
C GLN A 332 -1.66 33.75 -36.56
N ARG A 333 -1.06 33.76 -37.75
CA ARG A 333 -0.89 32.59 -38.60
C ARG A 333 0.57 32.46 -38.98
N GLN A 334 1.08 31.25 -39.07
CA GLN A 334 2.42 30.95 -39.55
C GLN A 334 2.38 29.72 -40.44
N LYS A 335 3.02 29.81 -41.60
CA LYS A 335 3.14 28.70 -42.54
C LYS A 335 4.00 27.58 -41.93
N LEU A 336 3.59 26.33 -42.16
CA LEU A 336 4.41 25.16 -41.90
C LEU A 336 5.16 24.78 -43.18
N ASP A 337 6.47 24.59 -43.05
CA ASP A 337 7.29 24.07 -44.15
C ASP A 337 7.01 22.57 -44.39
N THR A 338 6.79 21.82 -43.30
CA THR A 338 6.42 20.40 -43.34
C THR A 338 5.33 20.10 -42.30
N LEU A 339 4.49 19.11 -42.60
CA LEU A 339 3.45 18.60 -41.70
C LEU A 339 4.03 17.61 -40.68
N GLU A 340 5.03 18.06 -39.93
CA GLU A 340 5.71 17.30 -38.88
C GLU A 340 5.61 18.03 -37.53
N PRO A 341 5.60 17.33 -36.39
CA PRO A 341 5.46 17.96 -35.07
C PRO A 341 6.48 19.07 -34.79
N ALA A 342 7.76 18.83 -35.09
CA ALA A 342 8.80 19.83 -34.84
C ALA A 342 8.62 21.11 -35.67
N ALA A 343 8.24 20.98 -36.95
CA ALA A 343 7.96 22.12 -37.83
C ALA A 343 6.68 22.87 -37.40
N ALA A 344 5.65 22.13 -36.97
CA ALA A 344 4.45 22.73 -36.40
C ALA A 344 4.76 23.54 -35.14
N VAL A 345 5.58 23.00 -34.23
CA VAL A 345 5.97 23.69 -32.98
C VAL A 345 6.79 24.95 -33.28
N ALA A 346 7.72 24.90 -34.23
CA ALA A 346 8.43 26.10 -34.69
C ALA A 346 7.46 27.16 -35.22
N ALA A 347 6.50 26.76 -36.07
CA ALA A 347 5.49 27.68 -36.59
C ALA A 347 4.58 28.26 -35.49
N TYR A 348 4.19 27.45 -34.51
CA TYR A 348 3.45 27.91 -33.33
C TYR A 348 4.25 28.89 -32.49
N ASN A 349 5.55 28.65 -32.27
CA ASN A 349 6.42 29.56 -31.51
C ASN A 349 6.54 30.93 -32.20
N ASP A 350 6.68 30.96 -33.53
CA ASP A 350 6.72 32.21 -34.29
C ASP A 350 5.39 32.97 -34.23
N ALA A 351 4.27 32.26 -34.42
CA ALA A 351 2.93 32.85 -34.34
C ALA A 351 2.64 33.37 -32.91
N PHE A 352 2.96 32.57 -31.90
CA PHE A 352 2.76 32.89 -30.49
C PHE A 352 3.65 34.07 -30.05
N GLY A 353 4.89 34.14 -30.50
CA GLY A 353 5.78 35.27 -30.20
C GLY A 353 5.24 36.60 -30.73
N ARG A 354 4.70 36.62 -31.96
CA ARG A 354 4.00 37.81 -32.50
C ARG A 354 2.74 38.12 -31.72
N LEU A 355 1.92 37.11 -31.44
CA LEU A 355 0.66 37.28 -30.70
C LEU A 355 0.91 37.82 -29.29
N SER A 356 1.93 37.31 -28.60
CA SER A 356 2.31 37.76 -27.26
C SER A 356 2.73 39.23 -27.26
N ARG A 357 3.55 39.67 -28.24
CA ARG A 357 3.90 41.10 -28.39
C ARG A 357 2.68 41.97 -28.60
N ASP A 358 1.74 41.53 -29.44
CA ASP A 358 0.51 42.28 -29.71
C ASP A 358 -0.37 42.38 -28.46
N VAL A 359 -0.52 41.28 -27.70
CA VAL A 359 -1.30 41.22 -26.46
C VAL A 359 -0.68 42.10 -25.38
N ILE A 360 0.64 41.97 -25.14
CA ILE A 360 1.37 42.76 -24.13
C ILE A 360 1.29 44.25 -24.50
N GLY A 361 1.63 44.62 -25.72
CA GLY A 361 1.60 46.01 -26.18
C GLY A 361 0.21 46.63 -26.09
N TRP A 362 -0.84 45.90 -26.49
CA TRP A 362 -2.22 46.36 -26.34
C TRP A 362 -2.62 46.52 -24.87
N THR A 363 -2.21 45.60 -24.00
CA THR A 363 -2.49 45.64 -22.56
C THR A 363 -1.90 46.90 -21.95
N VAL A 364 -0.62 47.17 -22.21
CA VAL A 364 0.10 48.36 -21.69
C VAL A 364 -0.53 49.67 -22.15
N VAL A 365 -1.06 49.73 -23.38
CA VAL A 365 -1.72 50.93 -23.93
C VAL A 365 -3.14 51.11 -23.40
N SER A 366 -3.84 50.01 -23.09
CA SER A 366 -5.27 50.02 -22.75
C SER A 366 -5.58 50.09 -21.26
N MET A 367 -4.55 49.98 -20.40
CA MET A 367 -4.69 50.06 -18.93
C MET A 367 -4.91 51.49 -18.42
#